data_AF-A0A5S3YZX8-F1
#
_entry.id   AF-A0A5S3YZX8-F1
#
_cell.length_a   1.000
_cell.length_b   1.000
_cell.length_c   1.000
_cell.angle_alpha   90.00
_cell.angle_beta   90.00
_cell.angle_gamma   90.00
#
_symmetry.space_group_name_H-M   'P 1'
#
loop_
_entity.id
_entity.type
_entity.pdbx_description
1 polymer ?
#
loop_
_entity_poly.entity_id
_entity_poly.type
_entity_poly.pdbx_seq_one_letter_code
_entity_poly.pdbx_strand_id
1 'polypeptide(L)'
;MSVQLENEIKNSVAATLKEEQRTQILYSVGDIQSLLGTTSDTVHLLFFEFAKLLDELSKVSSIDEVKAASFNTSQIFRSLLQKHTNGEFEFPYEHKGLEKVEADIEQRAQGITNIIKTNNT
;
A
#
# COMPACT_ATOMS: atom_id res chain seq x y z
N MET A 1 -27.65 -22.62 23.31
CA MET A 1 -26.76 -21.69 24.04
C MET A 1 -25.27 -21.90 23.73
N SER A 2 -24.87 -22.97 23.02
CA SER A 2 -23.46 -23.31 22.74
C SER A 2 -22.82 -22.52 21.58
N VAL A 3 -23.52 -22.37 20.45
CA VAL A 3 -22.95 -21.81 19.21
C VAL A 3 -22.57 -20.32 19.32
N GLN A 4 -23.34 -19.57 20.09
CA GLN A 4 -23.15 -18.12 20.22
C GLN A 4 -21.93 -17.79 21.09
N LEU A 5 -21.74 -18.56 22.17
CA LEU A 5 -20.58 -18.47 23.04
C LEU A 5 -19.30 -18.94 22.32
N GLU A 6 -19.39 -20.00 21.51
CA GLU A 6 -18.28 -20.48 20.67
C GLU A 6 -17.84 -19.43 19.64
N ASN A 7 -18.79 -18.73 19.01
CA ASN A 7 -18.48 -17.65 18.07
C ASN A 7 -17.84 -16.44 18.77
N GLU A 8 -18.30 -16.08 19.96
CA GLU A 8 -17.67 -15.00 20.76
C GLU A 8 -16.24 -15.33 21.17
N ILE A 9 -15.98 -16.57 21.60
CA ILE A 9 -14.63 -17.04 21.93
C ILE A 9 -13.73 -17.04 20.68
N LYS A 10 -14.24 -17.51 19.55
CA LYS A 10 -13.46 -17.53 18.30
C LYS A 10 -13.10 -16.12 17.81
N ASN A 11 -14.03 -15.18 17.95
CA ASN A 11 -13.81 -13.78 17.60
C ASN A 11 -12.83 -13.09 18.55
N SER A 12 -12.90 -13.36 19.86
CA SER A 12 -11.98 -12.79 20.84
C SER A 12 -10.55 -13.30 20.65
N VAL A 13 -10.37 -14.60 20.41
CA VAL A 13 -9.06 -15.19 20.10
C VAL A 13 -8.48 -14.59 18.82
N ALA A 14 -9.29 -14.42 17.77
CA ALA A 14 -8.84 -13.79 16.53
C ALA A 14 -8.46 -12.32 16.72
N ALA A 15 -9.12 -11.59 17.63
CA ALA A 15 -8.76 -10.23 17.97
C ALA A 15 -7.42 -10.15 18.73
N THR A 16 -7.21 -11.04 19.71
CA THR A 16 -5.95 -11.11 20.47
C THR A 16 -4.76 -11.43 19.57
N LEU A 17 -4.89 -12.42 18.68
CA LEU A 17 -3.82 -12.78 17.73
C LEU A 17 -3.46 -11.63 16.79
N LYS A 18 -4.46 -10.86 16.34
CA LYS A 18 -4.23 -9.66 15.52
C LYS A 18 -3.46 -8.58 16.30
N GLU A 19 -3.73 -8.43 17.59
CA GLU A 19 -3.07 -7.42 18.43
C GLU A 19 -1.61 -7.80 18.72
N GLU A 20 -1.34 -9.08 18.98
CA GLU A 20 0.02 -9.61 19.13
C GLU A 20 0.84 -9.41 17.85
N GLN A 21 0.25 -9.69 16.68
CA GLN A 21 0.88 -9.43 15.38
C GLN A 21 1.20 -7.95 15.18
N ARG A 22 0.27 -7.03 15.54
CA ARG A 22 0.51 -5.58 15.45
C ARG A 22 1.67 -5.14 16.34
N THR A 23 1.74 -5.68 17.55
CA THR A 23 2.80 -5.39 18.51
C THR A 23 4.15 -5.88 17.98
N GLN A 24 4.22 -7.09 17.44
CA GLN A 24 5.43 -7.62 16.82
C GLN A 24 5.88 -6.79 15.62
N ILE A 25 4.95 -6.37 14.75
CA ILE A 25 5.25 -5.48 13.61
C ILE A 25 5.83 -4.15 14.10
N LEU A 26 5.21 -3.54 15.12
CA LEU A 26 5.66 -2.27 15.69
C LEU A 26 7.11 -2.34 16.20
N TYR A 27 7.46 -3.42 16.90
CA TYR A 27 8.82 -3.58 17.44
C TYR A 27 9.85 -4.07 16.41
N SER A 28 9.42 -4.79 15.37
CA SER A 28 10.34 -5.43 14.42
C SER A 28 10.58 -4.64 13.14
N VAL A 29 9.62 -3.81 12.71
CA VAL A 29 9.63 -3.15 11.38
C VAL A 29 9.77 -1.62 11.49
N GLY A 30 9.57 -1.05 12.68
CA GLY A 30 9.77 0.37 12.96
C GLY A 30 8.55 1.00 13.66
N ASP A 31 8.80 2.04 14.46
CA ASP A 31 7.71 2.79 15.09
C ASP A 31 6.84 3.56 14.07
N ILE A 32 5.69 4.08 14.50
CA ILE A 32 4.74 4.79 13.64
C ILE A 32 5.40 5.96 12.90
N GLN A 33 6.33 6.68 13.54
CA GLN A 33 7.00 7.83 12.94
C GLN A 33 7.97 7.40 11.85
N SER A 34 8.71 6.33 12.08
CA SER A 34 9.63 5.72 11.12
C SER A 34 8.86 5.18 9.92
N LEU A 35 7.75 4.46 10.16
CA LEU A 35 6.88 3.97 9.09
C LEU A 35 6.28 5.10 8.27
N LEU A 36 5.85 6.20 8.91
CA LEU A 36 5.36 7.39 8.23
C LEU A 36 6.48 8.04 7.39
N GLY A 37 7.68 8.14 7.94
CA GLY A 37 8.86 8.63 7.23
C GLY A 37 9.18 7.81 5.99
N THR A 38 9.30 6.48 6.13
CA THR A 38 9.53 5.57 5.00
C THR A 38 8.40 5.62 3.96
N THR A 39 7.14 5.72 4.41
CA THR A 39 6.00 5.89 3.51
C THR A 39 6.10 7.20 2.73
N SER A 40 6.40 8.30 3.42
CA SER A 40 6.58 9.63 2.84
C SER A 40 7.70 9.64 1.80
N ASP A 41 8.87 9.09 2.12
CA ASP A 41 10.02 9.01 1.21
C ASP A 41 9.69 8.17 -0.04
N THR A 42 9.01 7.03 0.16
CA THR A 42 8.58 6.16 -0.94
C THR A 42 7.59 6.89 -1.86
N VAL A 43 6.62 7.59 -1.29
CA VAL A 43 5.62 8.35 -2.03
C VAL A 43 6.27 9.51 -2.79
N HIS A 44 7.19 10.26 -2.16
CA HIS A 44 7.94 11.33 -2.83
C HIS A 44 8.77 10.81 -4.00
N LEU A 45 9.49 9.70 -3.82
CA LEU A 45 10.26 9.07 -4.90
C LEU A 45 9.37 8.67 -6.07
N LEU A 46 8.24 8.01 -5.81
CA LEU A 46 7.28 7.60 -6.83
C LEU A 46 6.69 8.80 -7.59
N PHE A 47 6.24 9.83 -6.87
CA PHE A 47 5.65 11.02 -7.49
C PHE A 47 6.67 11.80 -8.32
N PHE A 48 7.89 11.96 -7.81
CA PHE A 48 8.94 12.69 -8.53
C PHE A 48 9.34 11.97 -9.82
N GLU A 49 9.52 10.65 -9.77
CA GLU A 49 9.86 9.87 -10.97
C GLU A 49 8.70 9.75 -11.95
N PHE A 50 7.46 9.73 -11.47
CA PHE A 50 6.28 9.82 -12.32
C PHE A 50 6.18 11.18 -13.02
N ALA A 51 6.42 12.27 -12.30
CA ALA A 51 6.45 13.62 -12.88
C ALA A 51 7.54 13.75 -13.96
N LYS A 52 8.73 13.20 -13.72
CA LYS A 52 9.81 13.13 -14.73
C LYS A 52 9.40 12.33 -15.95
N LEU A 53 8.74 11.19 -15.77
CA LEU A 53 8.23 10.40 -16.89
C LEU A 53 7.23 11.21 -17.73
N LEU A 54 6.28 11.90 -17.09
CA LEU A 54 5.31 12.74 -17.78
C LEU A 54 5.97 13.91 -18.54
N ASP A 55 6.96 14.55 -17.93
CA ASP A 55 7.73 15.63 -18.55
C ASP A 55 8.47 15.14 -19.80
N GLU A 56 9.13 13.98 -19.72
CA GLU A 56 9.81 13.38 -20.88
C GLU A 56 8.80 12.96 -21.96
N LEU A 57 7.70 12.30 -21.58
CA LEU A 57 6.63 11.91 -22.51
C LEU A 57 5.95 13.11 -23.19
N SER A 58 5.96 14.31 -22.58
CA SER A 58 5.43 15.52 -23.21
C SER A 58 6.30 16.04 -24.37
N LYS A 59 7.57 15.62 -24.42
CA LYS A 59 8.58 16.09 -25.40
C LYS A 59 8.83 15.09 -26.52
N VAL A 60 8.38 13.85 -26.38
CA VAL A 60 8.60 12.80 -27.39
C VAL A 60 7.82 13.08 -28.67
N SER A 61 8.45 12.75 -29.79
CA SER A 61 7.92 12.90 -31.15
C SER A 61 7.82 11.56 -31.89
N SER A 62 8.31 10.48 -31.28
CA SER A 62 8.33 9.15 -31.87
C SER A 62 8.12 8.04 -30.84
N ILE A 63 7.73 6.85 -31.31
CA ILE A 63 7.56 5.67 -30.47
C ILE A 63 8.87 5.19 -29.84
N ASP A 64 10.01 5.41 -30.50
CA ASP A 64 11.30 5.01 -29.96
C ASP A 64 11.75 5.94 -28.83
N GLU A 65 11.40 7.23 -28.90
CA GLU A 65 11.57 8.17 -27.79
C GLU A 65 10.65 7.83 -26.61
N VAL A 66 9.41 7.38 -26.85
CA VAL A 66 8.52 6.87 -25.78
C VAL A 66 9.15 5.69 -25.06
N LYS A 67 9.74 4.73 -25.80
CA LYS A 67 10.44 3.58 -25.19
C LYS A 67 11.64 4.03 -24.37
N ALA A 68 12.42 5.00 -24.86
CA ALA A 68 13.58 5.52 -24.16
C ALA A 68 13.19 6.23 -22.84
N ALA A 69 12.16 7.08 -22.86
CA ALA A 69 11.62 7.73 -21.67
C ALA A 69 11.15 6.71 -20.63
N SER A 70 10.38 5.71 -21.08
CA SER A 70 9.89 4.61 -20.23
C SER A 70 11.04 3.78 -19.64
N PHE A 71 12.08 3.51 -20.43
CA PHE A 71 13.23 2.72 -20.00
C PHE A 71 13.98 3.40 -18.85
N ASN A 72 14.21 4.70 -18.94
CA ASN A 72 14.93 5.46 -17.90
C ASN A 72 14.20 5.41 -16.56
N THR A 73 12.89 5.65 -16.53
CA THR A 73 12.08 5.54 -15.30
C THR A 73 12.04 4.10 -14.79
N SER A 74 11.97 3.10 -15.69
CA SER A 74 11.96 1.68 -15.28
C SER A 74 13.24 1.25 -14.57
N GLN A 75 14.40 1.83 -14.88
CA GLN A 75 15.67 1.44 -14.26
C GLN A 75 15.70 1.76 -12.76
N ILE A 76 15.02 2.82 -12.32
CA ILE A 76 15.02 3.27 -10.93
C ILE A 76 14.32 2.25 -10.03
N PHE A 77 13.22 1.65 -10.49
CA PHE A 77 12.46 0.65 -9.75
C PHE A 77 12.84 -0.80 -10.10
N ARG A 78 13.74 -1.01 -11.07
CA ARG A 78 14.08 -2.33 -11.59
C ARG A 78 14.58 -3.30 -10.52
N SER A 79 15.45 -2.83 -9.63
CA SER A 79 16.00 -3.64 -8.54
C SER A 79 14.89 -4.10 -7.58
N LEU A 80 13.99 -3.19 -7.21
CA LEU A 80 12.84 -3.50 -6.34
C LEU A 80 11.91 -4.52 -7.01
N LEU A 81 11.57 -4.30 -8.29
CA LEU A 81 10.72 -5.21 -9.06
C LEU A 81 11.34 -6.61 -9.21
N GLN A 82 12.64 -6.69 -9.47
CA GLN A 82 13.35 -7.96 -9.58
C GLN A 82 13.33 -8.74 -8.27
N LYS A 83 13.64 -8.07 -7.15
CA LYS A 83 13.60 -8.70 -5.83
C LYS A 83 12.20 -9.23 -5.48
N HIS A 84 11.17 -8.45 -5.80
CA HIS A 84 9.78 -8.88 -5.63
C HIS A 84 9.44 -10.09 -6.51
N THR A 85 9.77 -10.02 -7.80
CA THR A 85 9.51 -11.10 -8.78
C THR A 85 10.25 -12.40 -8.42
N ASN A 86 11.44 -12.29 -7.83
CA ASN A 86 12.23 -13.42 -7.36
C ASN A 86 11.71 -14.03 -6.05
N GLY A 87 10.69 -13.43 -5.42
CA GLY A 87 10.17 -13.87 -4.12
C GLY A 87 11.10 -13.52 -2.95
N GLU A 88 12.01 -12.55 -3.13
CA GLU A 88 12.90 -12.10 -2.04
C GLU A 88 12.16 -11.28 -0.99
N PHE A 89 11.03 -10.67 -1.35
CA PHE A 89 10.09 -10.06 -0.41
C PHE A 89 8.67 -9.99 -1.02
N GLU A 90 7.68 -9.85 -0.15
CA GLU A 90 6.29 -9.57 -0.49
C GLU A 90 5.85 -8.26 0.17
N PHE A 91 4.93 -7.54 -0.47
CA PHE A 91 4.30 -6.39 0.14
C PHE A 91 3.21 -6.86 1.11
N PRO A 92 3.03 -6.21 2.28
CA PRO A 92 2.03 -6.62 3.26
C PRO A 92 0.58 -6.69 2.74
N TYR A 93 0.25 -5.93 1.69
CA TYR A 93 -1.07 -5.95 1.08
C TYR A 93 -1.31 -7.25 0.28
N GLU A 94 -0.26 -7.91 -0.21
CA GLU A 94 -0.36 -9.13 -1.02
C GLU A 94 -0.89 -10.29 -0.18
N HIS A 95 -0.53 -10.35 1.10
CA HIS A 95 -1.11 -11.31 2.05
C HIS A 95 -2.63 -11.17 2.24
N LYS A 96 -3.19 -9.97 1.99
CA LYS A 96 -4.64 -9.73 2.10
C LYS A 96 -5.39 -10.09 0.81
N GLY A 97 -4.69 -10.07 -0.34
CA GLY A 97 -5.29 -10.14 -1.67
C GLY A 97 -5.81 -8.78 -2.15
N LEU A 98 -5.67 -8.50 -3.45
CA LEU A 98 -5.97 -7.20 -4.05
C LEU A 98 -7.44 -6.78 -3.84
N GLU A 99 -8.38 -7.68 -4.10
CA GLU A 99 -9.83 -7.41 -3.95
C GLU A 99 -10.19 -6.90 -2.53
N LYS A 100 -9.58 -7.51 -1.51
CA LYS A 100 -9.81 -7.11 -0.12
C LYS A 100 -9.19 -5.75 0.20
N VAL A 101 -8.03 -5.47 -0.38
CA VAL A 101 -7.35 -4.17 -0.24
C VAL A 101 -8.18 -3.07 -0.89
N GLU A 102 -8.71 -3.31 -2.08
CA GLU A 102 -9.60 -2.39 -2.78
C GLU A 102 -10.88 -2.12 -1.97
N ALA A 103 -11.52 -3.17 -1.45
CA ALA A 103 -12.69 -3.03 -0.57
C ALA A 103 -12.38 -2.23 0.71
N ASP A 104 -11.23 -2.47 1.37
CA ASP A 104 -10.77 -1.69 2.53
C ASP A 104 -10.61 -0.20 2.16
N ILE A 105 -10.03 0.10 0.99
CA ILE A 105 -9.82 1.47 0.49
C ILE A 105 -11.17 2.16 0.23
N GLU A 106 -12.08 1.50 -0.49
CA GLU A 106 -13.41 2.02 -0.81
C GLU A 106 -14.22 2.31 0.46
N GLN A 107 -14.28 1.33 1.38
CA GLN A 107 -15.01 1.47 2.63
C GLN A 107 -14.48 2.67 3.44
N ARG A 108 -13.15 2.84 3.50
CA ARG A 108 -12.53 3.95 4.21
C ARG A 108 -12.83 5.29 3.53
N ALA A 109 -12.67 5.37 2.21
CA ALA A 109 -12.92 6.59 1.45
C ALA A 109 -14.39 7.04 1.58
N GLN A 110 -15.33 6.09 1.48
CA GLN A 110 -16.75 6.36 1.66
C GLN A 110 -17.09 6.75 3.10
N GLY A 111 -16.52 6.07 4.10
CA GLY A 111 -16.70 6.39 5.51
C GLY A 111 -16.26 7.82 5.83
N ILE A 112 -15.08 8.24 5.35
CA ILE A 112 -14.58 9.61 5.48
C ILE A 112 -15.53 10.60 4.79
N THR A 113 -15.93 10.31 3.55
CA THR A 113 -16.85 11.16 2.77
C THR A 113 -18.18 11.37 3.49
N ASN A 114 -18.74 10.32 4.10
CA ASN A 114 -19.98 10.42 4.87
C ASN A 114 -19.84 11.35 6.07
N ILE A 115 -18.74 11.26 6.82
CA ILE A 115 -18.45 12.16 7.95
C ILE A 115 -18.35 13.62 7.49
N ILE A 116 -17.62 13.87 6.40
CA ILE A 116 -17.47 15.22 5.83
C ILE A 116 -18.84 15.79 5.43
N LYS A 117 -19.69 14.99 4.78
CA LYS A 117 -21.04 15.41 4.39
C LYS A 117 -21.90 15.73 5.60
N THR A 118 -21.93 14.84 6.61
CA THR A 118 -22.70 15.05 7.84
C THR A 118 -22.27 16.30 8.61
N ASN A 119 -20.98 16.63 8.63
CA ASN A 119 -20.47 17.83 9.32
C ASN A 119 -20.62 19.14 8.54
N ASN A 120 -20.92 19.05 7.24
CA ASN A 120 -21.20 20.21 6.37
C ASN A 120 -22.71 20.45 6.16
N THR A 121 -23.57 19.77 6.92
CA THR A 121 -25.03 19.98 6.98
C THR A 121 -25.41 20.53 8.35
#